data_AF-A0A3A8PH55-F1
#
_entry.id   AF-A0A3A8PH55-F1
#
_cell.length_a   1.000
_cell.length_b   1.000
_cell.length_c   1.000
_cell.angle_alpha   90.00
_cell.angle_beta   90.00
_cell.angle_gamma   90.00
#
_symmetry.space_group_name_H-M   'P 1'
#
loop_
_entity.id
_entity.type
_entity.pdbx_description
1 polymer ?
#
loop_
_entity_poly.entity_id
_entity_poly.type
_entity_poly.pdbx_seq_one_letter_code
_entity_poly.pdbx_strand_id
1 'polypeptide(L)' 'MENMTMTSETPVSRDNDGWIVRVKVGGRIQEVRCASENQARYFAAVLAFNAGRPSRLRN' A
#
# COMPACT_ATOMS: atom_id res chain seq x y z
N MET A 1 7.42 -24.39 -8.51
CA MET A 1 8.00 -23.05 -8.24
C MET A 1 6.89 -22.22 -7.62
N GLU A 2 6.67 -22.38 -6.32
CA GLU A 2 5.58 -21.73 -5.59
C GLU A 2 6.22 -20.90 -4.48
N ASN A 3 6.73 -19.73 -4.87
CA ASN A 3 7.31 -18.77 -3.94
C ASN A 3 6.62 -17.43 -4.13
N MET A 4 5.46 -17.28 -3.50
CA MET A 4 4.94 -15.97 -3.14
C MET A 4 4.34 -16.08 -1.75
N THR A 5 5.22 -16.38 -0.79
CA THR A 5 5.08 -15.95 0.59
C THR A 5 4.53 -14.54 0.56
N MET A 6 3.27 -14.42 0.95
CA MET A 6 2.62 -13.17 1.27
C MET A 6 3.39 -12.65 2.49
N THR A 7 4.55 -12.00 2.26
CA THR A 7 5.23 -11.30 3.34
C THR A 7 4.23 -10.27 3.80
N SER A 8 3.72 -10.51 5.00
CA SER A 8 2.97 -9.56 5.80
C SER A 8 3.90 -8.40 6.19
N GLU A 9 4.55 -7.78 5.21
CA GLU A 9 5.18 -6.48 5.36
C GLU A 9 4.03 -5.53 5.66
N THR A 10 4.00 -5.04 6.89
CA THR A 10 3.06 -4.00 7.28
C THR A 10 3.08 -2.92 6.21
N PRO A 11 1.91 -2.48 5.70
CA PRO A 11 1.85 -1.53 4.59
C PRO A 11 2.49 -0.19 4.93
N VAL A 12 2.87 0.03 6.19
CA VAL A 12 3.57 1.21 6.69
C VAL A 12 4.97 0.80 7.14
N SER A 13 5.98 1.52 6.65
CA SER A 13 7.39 1.39 7.02
C SER A 13 7.97 2.76 7.35
N ARG A 14 8.94 2.83 8.27
CA ARG A 14 9.66 4.08 8.56
C ARG A 14 10.81 4.27 7.57
N ASP A 15 10.94 5.48 7.04
CA ASP A 15 12.06 5.91 6.18
C ASP A 15 12.90 6.97 6.91
N ASN A 16 14.10 7.26 6.40
CA ASN A 16 15.06 8.16 7.05
C ASN A 16 14.46 9.53 7.44
N ASP A 17 13.53 10.05 6.63
CA ASP A 17 12.93 11.38 6.82
C ASP A 17 11.41 11.33 7.11
N GLY A 18 10.84 10.13 7.31
CA GLY A 18 9.39 10.03 7.49
C GLY A 18 8.85 8.60 7.47
N TRP A 19 7.66 8.46 6.88
CA TRP A 19 6.94 7.19 6.81
C TRP A 19 6.55 6.90 5.37
N ILE A 20 6.64 5.64 4.98
CA ILE A 20 6.32 5.16 3.64
C ILE A 20 5.18 4.16 3.75
N VAL A 21 4.17 4.35 2.90
CA VAL A 21 3.07 3.40 2.72
C VAL A 21 3.27 2.66 1.40
N ARG A 22 3.31 1.33 1.43
CA ARG A 22 3.40 0.47 0.25
C ARG A 22 2.15 -0.40 0.16
N VAL A 23 1.39 -0.22 -0.91
CA VAL A 23 0.18 -1.01 -1.17
C VAL A 23 0.20 -1.58 -2.57
N LYS A 24 -0.25 -2.82 -2.72
CA LYS A 24 -0.41 -3.45 -4.03
C LYS A 24 -1.81 -3.20 -4.55
N VAL A 25 -1.93 -2.41 -5.63
CA VAL A 25 -3.19 -2.07 -6.29
C VAL A 25 -3.10 -2.51 -7.75
N GLY A 26 -4.01 -3.40 -8.18
CA GLY A 26 -4.08 -3.84 -9.58
C GLY A 26 -2.77 -4.47 -10.10
N GLY A 27 -2.02 -5.17 -9.24
CA GLY A 27 -0.74 -5.80 -9.61
C GLY A 27 0.47 -4.87 -9.57
N ARG A 28 0.30 -3.56 -9.30
CA ARG A 28 1.38 -2.58 -9.14
C ARG A 28 1.52 -2.18 -7.68
N ILE A 29 2.74 -1.82 -7.26
CA ILE A 29 3.00 -1.24 -5.93
C ILE A 29 2.86 0.27 -6.06
N GLN A 30 2.01 0.87 -5.24
CA GLN A 30 1.97 2.31 -5.03
C GLN A 30 2.70 2.64 -3.72
N GLU A 31 3.59 3.62 -3.80
CA GLU A 31 4.35 4.11 -2.66
C GLU A 31 3.91 5.55 -2.32
N VAL A 32 3.54 5.79 -1.07
CA VAL A 32 3.13 7.10 -0.57
C VAL A 32 4.04 7.51 0.59
N ARG A 33 4.70 8.66 0.46
CA ARG A 33 5.52 9.24 1.54
C ARG A 33 4.67 10.14 2.42
N CYS A 34 4.83 9.99 3.73
CA CYS A 34 4.07 10.64 4.77
C CYS A 34 5.04 11.27 5.78
N ALA A 35 4.69 12.44 6.30
CA ALA A 35 5.51 13.14 7.29
C ALA A 35 5.35 12.57 8.71
N SER A 36 4.32 11.76 8.96
CA SER A 36 3.99 11.24 10.29
C SER A 36 3.35 9.86 10.24
N GLU A 37 3.52 9.08 11.32
CA GLU A 37 3.01 7.72 11.42
C GLU A 37 1.48 7.68 11.29
N ASN A 38 0.78 8.61 11.95
CA ASN A 38 -0.68 8.70 11.87
C ASN A 38 -1.18 8.91 10.44
N GLN A 39 -0.49 9.74 9.65
CA GLN A 39 -0.82 9.96 8.24
C GLN A 39 -0.61 8.68 7.43
N ALA A 40 0.51 7.99 7.65
CA ALA A 40 0.81 6.73 6.98
C ALA A 40 -0.22 5.63 7.31
N ARG A 41 -0.62 5.51 8.59
CA ARG A 41 -1.66 4.56 9.03
C ARG A 41 -3.02 4.89 8.42
N TYR A 42 -3.38 6.17 8.34
CA TYR A 42 -4.61 6.61 7.67
C TYR A 42 -4.62 6.22 6.19
N PHE A 43 -3.54 6.52 5.46
CA PHE A 43 -3.42 6.14 4.05
C PHE A 43 -3.41 4.63 3.84
N ALA A 44 -2.71 3.87 4.69
CA ALA A 44 -2.72 2.41 4.62
C ALA A 44 -4.15 1.86 4.77
N ALA A 45 -4.94 2.38 5.71
CA ALA A 45 -6.34 2.00 5.86
C ALA A 45 -7.17 2.33 4.61
N VAL A 46 -7.15 3.59 4.16
CA VAL A 46 -7.94 4.05 3.00
C VAL A 46 -7.58 3.27 1.73
N LEU A 47 -6.28 3.05 1.48
CA LEU A 47 -5.81 2.35 0.31
C LEU A 47 -6.11 0.84 0.36
N ALA A 48 -6.07 0.22 1.55
CA ALA A 48 -6.48 -1.17 1.73
C ALA A 48 -7.98 -1.35 1.40
N PHE A 49 -8.84 -0.42 1.79
CA PHE A 49 -10.27 -0.45 1.44
C PHE A 49 -10.52 -0.19 -0.05
N ASN A 50 -9.68 0.63 -0.71
CA ASN A 50 -9.80 0.93 -2.14
C ASN A 50 -9.13 -0.10 -3.06
N ALA A 51 -8.29 -1.00 -2.54
CA ALA A 51 -7.61 -2.03 -3.33
C ALA A 51 -8.58 -3.04 -3.99
N GLY A 52 -9.87 -3.03 -3.60
CA GLY A 52 -10.88 -4.01 -4.00
C GLY A 52 -11.80 -3.69 -5.18
N ARG A 53 -11.65 -2.55 -5.89
CA ARG A 53 -12.45 -2.32 -7.11
C ARG A 53 -11.56 -2.23 -8.35
N PRO A 54 -11.31 -3.35 -9.05
CA PRO A 54 -10.88 -3.25 -10.44
C PRO A 54 -11.99 -2.51 -11.19
N SER A 55 -11.74 -1.24 -11.53
CA SER A 55 -12.62 -0.51 -12.44
C SER A 55 -12.56 -1.24 -13.78
N ARG A 56 -13.54 -2.10 -14.06
CA ARG A 56 -13.74 -2.74 -15.37
C ARG A 56 -14.29 -1.71 -16.37
N LEU A 57 -13.70 -0.52 -16.44
CA LEU A 57 -13.93 0.39 -17.55
C LEU A 57 -13.12 -0.11 -18.75
N ARG A 58 -13.69 -1.14 -19.38
CA ARG A 58 -13.37 -1.57 -20.74
C ARG A 58 -14.18 -0.66 -21.66
N ASN A 59 -13.50 0.21 -22.40
CA ASN A 59 -14.06 0.87 -23.58
C ASN A 59 -13.29 0.38 -24.80
#